data_AF-A0A1X1QPP8-F1
#
_entry.id   AF-A0A1X1QPP8-F1
#
_cell.length_a   1.000
_cell.length_b   1.000
_cell.length_c   1.000
_cell.angle_alpha   90.00
_cell.angle_beta   90.00
_cell.angle_gamma   90.00
#
_symmetry.space_group_name_H-M   'P 1'
#
loop_
_entity.id
_entity.type
_entity.pdbx_description
1 polymer ?
#
loop_
_entity_poly.entity_id
_entity_poly.type
_entity_poly.pdbx_seq_one_letter_code
_entity_poly.pdbx_strand_id
1 'polypeptide(L)'
;MGKQLSQYDFNEIQGITAQQVQQKINHLDWLRKGHNLLIFGASGLGKTHIAAAIGHALIAKSIRVKFTSSTALAQQLQKAHEGLGLGLESELKKLDKYE
;
A
#
# COMPACT_ATOMS: atom_id res chain seq x y z
N MET A 1 1.25 19.20 -6.20
CA MET A 1 1.99 19.16 -4.92
C MET A 1 1.77 17.78 -4.29
N GLY A 2 2.76 16.90 -4.36
CA GLY A 2 2.59 15.43 -4.21
C GLY A 2 2.78 14.92 -2.79
N LYS A 3 2.03 13.88 -2.40
CA LYS A 3 2.00 13.25 -1.07
C LYS A 3 3.32 12.53 -0.73
N GLN A 4 4.40 13.29 -0.59
CA GLN A 4 5.71 12.78 -0.19
C GLN A 4 5.80 12.65 1.33
N LEU A 5 6.71 11.77 1.79
CA LEU A 5 6.94 11.54 3.21
C LEU A 5 7.42 12.81 3.92
N SER A 6 8.21 13.64 3.23
CA SER A 6 8.74 14.92 3.73
C SER A 6 7.66 15.97 4.03
N GLN A 7 6.43 15.76 3.55
CA GLN A 7 5.30 16.67 3.74
C GLN A 7 4.34 16.21 4.85
N TYR A 8 4.62 15.08 5.50
CA TYR A 8 3.77 14.56 6.55
C TYR A 8 4.28 15.00 7.92
N ASP A 9 3.46 15.69 8.70
CA ASP A 9 3.81 16.09 10.06
C ASP A 9 3.57 14.94 11.05
N PHE A 10 4.65 14.29 11.45
CA PHE A 10 4.61 13.22 12.44
C PHE A 10 4.41 13.71 13.88
N ASN A 11 4.49 15.03 14.14
CA ASN A 11 4.23 15.58 15.47
C ASN A 11 2.73 15.62 15.81
N GLU A 12 1.86 15.55 14.80
CA GLU A 12 0.40 15.61 14.97
C GLU A 12 -0.22 14.25 15.36
N ILE A 13 0.57 13.17 15.38
CA ILE A 13 0.07 11.82 15.64
C ILE A 13 0.95 11.05 16.62
N GLN A 14 0.34 10.14 17.38
CA GLN A 14 1.03 9.24 18.29
C GLN A 14 1.05 7.80 17.75
N GLY A 15 2.15 7.07 17.99
CA GLY A 15 2.27 5.65 17.69
C GLY A 15 2.98 5.27 16.39
N ILE A 16 3.33 6.23 15.52
CA ILE A 16 4.20 6.00 14.36
C ILE A 16 5.15 7.18 14.17
N THR A 17 6.42 6.90 13.91
CA THR A 17 7.46 7.92 13.68
C THR A 17 7.91 7.94 12.22
N ALA A 18 8.44 9.08 11.79
CA ALA A 18 9.05 9.22 10.46
C ALA A 18 10.14 8.16 10.22
N GLN A 19 10.94 7.86 11.25
CA GLN A 19 12.00 6.86 11.20
C GLN A 19 11.46 5.46 10.94
N GLN A 20 10.35 5.07 11.58
CA GLN A 20 9.72 3.76 11.34
C GLN A 20 9.21 3.63 9.91
N VAL A 21 8.60 4.69 9.36
CA VAL A 21 8.16 4.69 7.96
C VAL A 21 9.35 4.62 7.00
N GLN A 22 10.42 5.36 7.30
CA GLN A 22 11.63 5.37 6.49
C GLN A 22 12.36 4.01 6.51
N GLN A 23 12.35 3.31 7.65
CA GLN A 23 12.83 1.93 7.74
C GLN A 23 12.02 0.99 6.84
N LYS A 24 10.68 1.12 6.79
CA LYS A 24 9.84 0.31 5.89
C LYS A 24 10.08 0.58 4.40
N ILE A 25 10.49 1.80 4.06
CA ILE A 25 10.84 2.20 2.69
C ILE A 25 12.24 1.71 2.31
N ASN A 26 13.18 1.67 3.25
CA ASN A 26 14.57 1.29 2.99
C ASN A 26 14.83 -0.22 3.11
N HIS A 27 14.14 -0.90 4.02
CA HIS A 27 14.25 -2.34 4.25
C HIS A 27 13.01 -3.05 3.71
N LEU A 28 13.13 -3.55 2.49
CA LEU A 28 12.04 -4.13 1.71
C LEU A 28 11.83 -5.63 1.95
N ASP A 29 12.42 -6.20 3.01
CA ASP A 29 12.25 -7.62 3.35
C ASP A 29 10.79 -7.98 3.61
N TRP A 30 10.01 -7.04 4.15
CA TRP A 30 8.57 -7.24 4.35
C TRP A 30 7.84 -7.40 3.02
N LEU A 31 8.23 -6.62 2.00
CA LEU A 31 7.63 -6.68 0.68
C LEU A 31 7.99 -8.00 -0.01
N ARG A 32 9.27 -8.40 0.02
CA ARG A 32 9.76 -9.66 -0.55
C ARG A 32 9.16 -10.91 0.10
N LYS A 33 8.77 -10.82 1.37
CA LYS A 33 8.12 -11.91 2.12
C LYS A 33 6.59 -11.89 2.00
N GLY A 34 6.01 -10.96 1.22
CA GLY A 34 4.56 -10.82 1.08
C GLY A 34 3.85 -10.40 2.37
N HIS A 35 4.54 -9.73 3.29
CA HIS A 35 3.93 -9.25 4.52
C HIS A 35 3.07 -8.00 4.25
N ASN A 36 1.93 -7.90 4.91
CA ASN A 36 1.05 -6.75 4.77
C ASN A 36 1.44 -5.63 5.76
N LEU A 37 1.37 -4.38 5.31
CA LEU A 37 1.43 -3.21 6.19
C LEU A 37 0.01 -2.70 6.46
N LEU A 38 -0.40 -2.75 7.73
CA LEU A 38 -1.69 -2.24 8.19
C LEU A 38 -1.47 -0.93 8.95
N ILE A 39 -2.18 0.13 8.55
CA ILE A 39 -2.10 1.45 9.17
C ILE A 39 -3.44 1.74 9.86
N PHE A 40 -3.42 1.86 11.18
CA PHE A 40 -4.59 2.12 12.01
C PHE A 40 -4.57 3.54 12.60
N GLY A 41 -5.75 4.08 12.90
CA GLY A 41 -5.90 5.40 13.51
C GLY A 41 -7.23 6.07 13.15
N ALA A 42 -7.60 7.12 13.89
CA ALA A 42 -8.81 7.90 13.65
C ALA A 42 -8.87 8.46 12.21
N SER A 43 -10.08 8.74 11.72
CA SER A 43 -10.26 9.37 10.41
C SER A 43 -9.56 10.73 10.36
N GLY A 44 -9.07 11.13 9.19
CA GLY A 44 -8.39 12.43 9.01
C GLY A 44 -6.91 12.48 9.40
N LEU A 45 -6.37 11.51 10.15
CA LEU A 45 -4.96 11.50 10.58
C LEU A 45 -3.93 11.16 9.47
N GLY A 46 -4.32 11.27 8.20
CA GLY A 46 -3.41 11.10 7.07
C GLY A 46 -2.86 9.68 6.83
N LYS A 47 -3.58 8.63 7.26
CA LYS A 47 -3.26 7.22 6.91
C LYS A 47 -3.05 7.01 5.40
N THR A 48 -3.95 7.59 4.60
CA THR A 48 -3.87 7.56 3.12
C THR A 48 -2.66 8.34 2.60
N HIS A 49 -2.24 9.39 3.30
CA HIS A 49 -1.03 10.14 2.96
C HIS A 49 0.22 9.29 3.20
N ILE A 50 0.34 8.65 4.38
CA ILE A 50 1.45 7.75 4.69
C ILE A 50 1.52 6.61 3.66
N ALA A 51 0.40 5.96 3.35
CA ALA A 51 0.34 4.91 2.35
C ALA A 51 0.81 5.40 0.96
N ALA A 52 0.37 6.60 0.54
CA ALA A 52 0.82 7.20 -0.72
C ALA A 52 2.31 7.54 -0.69
N ALA A 53 2.83 8.07 0.42
CA ALA A 53 4.24 8.40 0.58
C ALA A 53 5.14 7.17 0.48
N ILE A 54 4.74 6.06 1.10
CA ILE A 54 5.41 4.76 0.95
C ILE A 54 5.39 4.33 -0.51
N GLY A 55 4.21 4.36 -1.16
CA GLY A 55 4.07 4.01 -2.57
C GLY A 55 4.96 4.84 -3.50
N HIS A 56 5.01 6.16 -3.29
CA HIS A 56 5.89 7.05 -4.05
C HIS A 56 7.37 6.69 -3.87
N ALA A 57 7.79 6.35 -2.64
CA ALA A 57 9.17 5.98 -2.38
C ALA A 57 9.56 4.60 -2.98
N LEU A 58 8.60 3.66 -3.05
CA LEU A 58 8.79 2.38 -3.75
C LEU A 58 8.91 2.58 -5.26
N ILE A 59 8.08 3.43 -5.86
CA ILE A 59 8.17 3.81 -7.28
C ILE A 59 9.54 4.41 -7.60
N ALA A 60 10.06 5.28 -6.73
CA ALA A 60 11.39 5.87 -6.88
C ALA A 60 12.53 4.82 -6.85
N LYS A 61 12.28 3.63 -6.30
CA LYS A 61 13.18 2.47 -6.30
C LYS A 61 12.86 1.49 -7.43
N SER A 62 12.10 1.91 -8.44
CA SER A 62 11.67 1.10 -9.59
C SER A 62 10.79 -0.10 -9.23
N ILE A 63 10.10 -0.05 -8.09
CA ILE A 63 9.14 -1.07 -7.66
C ILE A 63 7.75 -0.67 -8.15
N ARG A 64 7.01 -1.62 -8.74
CA ARG A 64 5.67 -1.37 -9.25
C ARG A 64 4.69 -1.31 -8.08
N VAL A 65 3.86 -0.27 -8.06
CA VAL A 65 2.86 -0.06 -7.01
C VAL A 65 1.48 0.09 -7.63
N LYS A 66 0.50 -0.62 -7.09
CA LYS A 66 -0.94 -0.39 -7.36
C LYS A 66 -1.57 0.30 -6.17
N PHE A 67 -2.11 1.49 -6.37
CA PHE A 67 -2.87 2.22 -5.36
C PHE A 67 -4.37 2.10 -5.66
N THR A 68 -5.14 1.50 -4.75
CA THR A 68 -6.59 1.32 -4.90
C THR A 68 -7.27 1.35 -3.54
N SER A 69 -8.58 1.62 -3.50
CA SER A 69 -9.34 1.45 -2.26
C SER A 69 -9.55 -0.04 -1.95
N SER A 70 -9.64 -0.37 -0.67
CA SER A 70 -9.96 -1.74 -0.24
C SER A 70 -11.29 -2.23 -0.82
N THR A 71 -12.28 -1.34 -0.94
CA THR A 71 -13.60 -1.64 -1.53
C THR A 71 -13.50 -1.98 -3.02
N ALA A 72 -12.75 -1.19 -3.79
CA ALA A 72 -12.57 -1.44 -5.22
C ALA A 72 -11.80 -2.75 -5.45
N LEU A 73 -10.78 -3.04 -4.64
CA LEU A 73 -10.06 -4.31 -4.70
C LEU A 73 -10.97 -5.51 -4.38
N ALA A 74 -11.76 -5.42 -3.30
CA ALA A 74 -12.69 -6.47 -2.92
C ALA A 74 -13.74 -6.71 -4.02
N GLN A 75 -14.31 -5.65 -4.59
CA GLN A 75 -15.25 -5.76 -5.70
C GLN A 75 -14.62 -6.36 -6.96
N GLN A 76 -13.37 -6.00 -7.28
CA GLN A 76 -12.64 -6.56 -8.42
C GLN A 76 -12.44 -8.07 -8.25
N LEU A 77 -12.03 -8.52 -7.07
CA LEU A 77 -11.82 -9.93 -6.76
C LEU A 77 -13.14 -10.71 -6.69
N GLN A 78 -14.19 -10.12 -6.12
CA GLN A 78 -15.51 -10.73 -6.05
C GLN A 78 -16.08 -10.99 -7.46
N LYS A 79 -16.02 -10.00 -8.36
CA LYS A 79 -16.46 -10.16 -9.75
C LYS A 79 -15.66 -11.25 -10.48
N ALA A 80 -14.35 -11.34 -10.22
CA ALA A 80 -13.49 -12.37 -10.81
C ALA A 80 -13.81 -13.78 -10.29
N HIS A 81 -14.24 -13.90 -9.03
CA HIS A 81 -14.65 -15.15 -8.41
C HIS A 81 -16.01 -15.65 -8.91
N GLU A 82 -17.00 -14.75 -9.05
CA GLU A 82 -18.36 -15.07 -9.52
C GLU A 82 -18.37 -15.64 -10.96
N GLY A 83 -17.36 -15.33 -11.78
CA GLY A 83 -17.22 -15.78 -13.17
C GLY A 83 -16.70 -17.22 -13.36
N LEU A 84 -17.13 -18.21 -12.57
CA LEU A 84 -16.72 -19.63 -12.62
C LEU A 84 -15.31 -19.97 -12.07
N GLY A 85 -14.75 -19.17 -11.15
CA GLY A 85 -13.51 -19.48 -10.42
C GLY A 85 -12.19 -19.35 -11.23
N LEU A 86 -12.20 -19.64 -12.54
CA LEU A 86 -11.05 -19.49 -13.45
C LEU A 86 -10.62 -18.02 -13.63
N GLY A 87 -11.52 -17.06 -13.39
CA GLY A 87 -11.24 -15.63 -13.46
C GLY A 87 -10.39 -15.12 -12.29
N LEU A 88 -10.52 -15.71 -11.11
CA LEU A 88 -9.79 -15.27 -9.90
C LEU A 88 -8.29 -15.53 -10.03
N GLU A 89 -7.88 -16.71 -10.49
CA GLU A 89 -6.46 -17.02 -10.70
C GLU A 89 -5.81 -16.06 -11.70
N SER A 90 -6.52 -15.72 -12.79
CA SER A 90 -6.06 -14.74 -13.77
C SER A 90 -5.91 -13.35 -13.13
N GLU A 91 -6.85 -12.96 -12.27
CA GLU A 91 -6.80 -11.67 -11.59
C GLU A 91 -5.67 -11.60 -10.55
N LEU A 92 -5.45 -12.68 -9.80
CA LEU A 92 -4.32 -12.81 -8.88
C LEU A 92 -2.98 -12.74 -9.64
N LYS A 93 -2.85 -13.44 -10.77
CA LYS A 93 -1.64 -13.33 -11.64
C LYS A 93 -1.38 -11.91 -12.15
N LYS A 94 -2.42 -11.09 -12.31
CA LYS A 94 -2.22 -9.66 -12.64
C LYS A 94 -1.68 -8.89 -11.45
N LEU A 95 -2.06 -9.27 -10.23
CA LEU A 95 -1.56 -8.67 -8.99
C LEU A 95 -0.12 -9.10 -8.68
N ASP A 96 0.30 -10.29 -9.08
CA ASP A 96 1.70 -10.76 -8.98
C ASP A 96 2.67 -9.86 -9.76
N LYS A 97 2.18 -9.05 -10.70
CA LYS A 97 3.00 -8.06 -11.43
C LYS A 97 3.49 -6.90 -10.55
N TYR A 98 3.00 -6.81 -9.31
CA TYR A 98 3.36 -5.78 -8.33
C TYR A 98 4.25 -6.34 -7.19
N GLU A 99 4.88 -7.49 -7.40
CA GLU A 99 5.96 -8.05 -6.54
C GLU A 99 7.27 -7.24 -6.59
#